data_AF-A0A4C1TEG6-F1
#
_entry.id   AF-A0A4C1TEG6-F1
#
_cell.length_a   1.000
_cell.length_b   1.000
_cell.length_c   1.000
_cell.angle_alpha   90.00
_cell.angle_beta   90.00
_cell.angle_gamma   90.00
#
_symmetry.space_group_name_H-M   'P 1'
#
loop_
_entity.id
_entity.type
_entity.pdbx_description
1 polymer ?
#
loop_
_entity_poly.entity_id
_entity_poly.type
_entity_poly.pdbx_seq_one_letter_code
_entity_poly.pdbx_strand_id
1 'polypeptide(L)'
;MCGTEVDDIRVAVECVETASERARRLPAALPAALAKRIASAALHLTPGGALAALALIRRLTAVAPGARTLLEAEASPAPDDVPGPRHYNPFATSAAQCGARAAALYELVPLRRHYHPHVRATAIAATSETPSAPSALLKLSAVQMLERYDGEALAFVPAVQTAPAPGSRPASATPTSALKGSEKKRTLKKSKQKVPPLN
;
A
#
# COMPACT_ATOMS: atom_id res chain seq x y z
N MET A 1 -1.00 26.70 19.21
CA MET A 1 -2.05 25.70 18.92
C MET A 1 -1.37 24.35 18.93
N CYS A 2 -1.74 23.52 19.90
CA CYS A 2 -1.08 22.26 20.30
C CYS A 2 -1.20 21.20 19.22
N GLY A 3 -0.12 20.46 18.93
CA GLY A 3 -0.09 19.39 17.92
C GLY A 3 1.28 19.10 17.30
N THR A 4 2.39 19.54 17.92
CA THR A 4 3.73 19.40 17.34
C THR A 4 4.48 18.17 17.82
N GLU A 5 3.91 17.38 18.74
CA GLU A 5 4.58 16.18 19.25
C GLU A 5 4.15 14.95 18.45
N VAL A 6 5.12 14.10 18.13
CA VAL A 6 4.92 12.85 17.38
C VAL A 6 3.87 11.94 18.04
N ASP A 7 3.72 12.06 19.37
CA ASP A 7 2.73 11.36 20.16
C ASP A 7 1.28 11.72 19.80
N ASP A 8 0.99 12.98 19.46
CA ASP A 8 -0.37 13.40 19.06
C ASP A 8 -0.78 12.74 17.74
N ILE A 9 0.18 12.59 16.80
CA ILE A 9 -0.05 11.93 15.52
C ILE A 9 -0.27 10.42 15.74
N ARG A 10 0.49 9.78 16.63
CA ARG A 10 0.29 8.38 17.02
C ARG A 10 -1.12 8.16 17.55
N VAL A 11 -1.55 8.98 18.51
CA VAL A 11 -2.90 8.88 19.10
C VAL A 11 -3.98 9.10 18.04
N ALA A 12 -3.79 10.06 17.13
CA ALA A 12 -4.73 10.29 16.03
C ALA A 12 -4.83 9.08 15.09
N VAL A 13 -3.70 8.47 14.72
CA VAL A 13 -3.67 7.27 13.88
C VAL A 13 -4.35 6.09 14.57
N GLU A 14 -4.11 5.88 15.87
CA GLU A 14 -4.75 4.83 16.66
C GLU A 14 -6.28 5.04 16.78
N CYS A 15 -6.72 6.28 17.01
CA CYS A 15 -8.15 6.62 17.05
C CYS A 15 -8.84 6.32 15.72
N VAL A 16 -8.18 6.64 14.60
CA VAL A 16 -8.72 6.37 13.27
C VAL A 16 -8.67 4.87 12.95
N GLU A 17 -7.64 4.16 13.38
CA GLU A 17 -7.53 2.71 13.21
C GLU A 17 -8.65 1.99 13.97
N THR A 18 -8.88 2.34 15.24
CA THR A 18 -9.96 1.79 16.06
C THR A 18 -11.36 2.16 15.52
N ALA A 19 -11.53 3.38 14.98
CA ALA A 19 -12.77 3.76 14.29
C ALA A 19 -12.99 2.93 13.01
N SER A 20 -11.91 2.64 12.28
CA SER A 20 -11.97 1.88 11.02
C SER A 20 -12.33 0.40 11.22
N GLU A 21 -12.08 -0.20 12.39
CA GLU A 21 -12.52 -1.57 12.68
C GLU A 21 -14.05 -1.67 12.73
N ARG A 22 -14.67 -0.58 13.17
CA ARG A 22 -16.12 -0.44 13.30
C ARG A 22 -16.74 0.19 12.04
N ALA A 23 -15.99 0.32 10.95
CA ALA A 23 -16.41 1.01 9.73
C ALA A 23 -17.76 0.50 9.16
N ARG A 24 -18.10 -0.79 9.33
CA ARG A 24 -19.41 -1.35 8.91
C ARG A 24 -20.61 -0.80 9.68
N ARG A 25 -20.39 -0.30 10.89
CA ARG A 25 -21.42 0.27 11.77
C ARG A 25 -21.52 1.79 11.63
N LEU A 26 -20.62 2.41 10.85
CA LEU A 26 -20.60 3.86 10.66
C LEU A 26 -21.66 4.29 9.64
N PRO A 27 -22.18 5.53 9.75
CA PRO A 27 -23.07 6.09 8.74
C PRO A 27 -22.43 6.05 7.35
N ALA A 28 -23.20 5.76 6.30
CA ALA A 28 -22.67 5.51 4.96
C ALA A 28 -21.78 6.63 4.37
N ALA A 29 -22.01 7.89 4.76
CA ALA A 29 -21.21 9.03 4.32
C ALA A 29 -19.86 9.16 5.07
N LEU A 30 -19.75 8.60 6.27
CA LEU A 30 -18.60 8.81 7.15
C LEU A 30 -17.33 8.11 6.66
N PRO A 31 -17.33 6.82 6.26
CA PRO A 31 -16.13 6.16 5.73
C PRO A 31 -15.56 6.87 4.50
N ALA A 32 -16.42 7.36 3.60
CA ALA A 32 -16.00 8.09 2.40
C ALA A 32 -15.37 9.45 2.76
N ALA A 33 -16.02 10.21 3.64
CA ALA A 33 -15.48 11.50 4.11
C ALA A 33 -14.16 11.33 4.85
N LEU A 34 -14.06 10.31 5.70
CA LEU A 34 -12.85 9.99 6.45
C LEU A 34 -11.72 9.60 5.50
N ALA A 35 -11.97 8.67 4.56
CA ALA A 35 -10.98 8.25 3.57
C ALA A 35 -10.46 9.44 2.75
N LYS A 36 -11.36 10.32 2.29
CA LYS A 36 -10.98 11.51 1.51
C LYS A 36 -10.13 12.49 2.32
N ARG A 37 -10.51 12.78 3.57
CA ARG A 37 -9.73 13.67 4.46
C ARG A 37 -8.35 13.09 4.80
N ILE A 38 -8.28 11.78 5.09
CA ILE A 38 -7.01 11.09 5.33
C ILE A 38 -6.12 11.16 4.08
N ALA A 39 -6.70 10.97 2.90
CA ALA A 39 -5.95 11.04 1.64
C ALA A 39 -5.37 12.44 1.39
N SER A 40 -6.14 13.50 1.67
CA SER A 40 -5.63 14.88 1.60
C SER A 40 -4.53 15.13 2.64
N ALA A 41 -4.68 14.62 3.87
CA ALA A 41 -3.65 14.74 4.91
C ALA A 41 -2.36 13.99 4.54
N ALA A 42 -2.47 12.81 3.92
CA ALA A 42 -1.35 11.95 3.55
C ALA A 42 -0.31 12.61 2.63
N LEU A 43 -0.71 13.64 1.87
CA LEU A 43 0.20 14.41 1.00
C LEU A 43 1.19 15.28 1.77
N HIS A 44 0.86 15.63 3.01
CA HIS A 44 1.64 16.55 3.85
C HIS A 44 2.33 15.86 5.02
N LEU A 45 2.12 14.56 5.21
CA LEU A 45 2.71 13.78 6.29
C LEU A 45 4.12 13.29 5.96
N THR A 46 4.87 12.95 7.01
CA THR A 46 6.12 12.19 6.92
C THR A 46 5.88 10.82 6.24
N PRO A 47 6.92 10.16 5.68
CA PRO A 47 6.73 8.90 4.95
C PRO A 47 6.10 7.79 5.81
N GLY A 48 6.39 7.74 7.11
CA GLY A 48 5.72 6.85 8.06
C GLY A 48 4.24 7.17 8.22
N GLY A 49 3.89 8.45 8.37
CA GLY A 49 2.49 8.89 8.42
C GLY A 49 1.72 8.64 7.13
N ALA A 50 2.35 8.85 5.98
CA ALA A 50 1.75 8.53 4.67
C ALA A 50 1.49 7.03 4.51
N LEU A 51 2.38 6.15 5.00
CA LEU A 51 2.15 4.70 5.01
C LEU A 51 0.97 4.31 5.90
N ALA A 52 0.92 4.84 7.12
CA ALA A 52 -0.19 4.62 8.04
C ALA A 52 -1.52 5.07 7.44
N ALA A 53 -1.56 6.27 6.84
CA ALA A 53 -2.73 6.81 6.15
C ALA A 53 -3.17 5.91 4.97
N LEU A 54 -2.24 5.43 4.15
CA LEU A 54 -2.53 4.52 3.04
C LEU A 54 -3.11 3.18 3.51
N ALA A 55 -2.59 2.63 4.62
CA ALA A 55 -3.12 1.41 5.22
C ALA A 55 -4.56 1.61 5.72
N LEU A 56 -4.85 2.74 6.36
CA LEU A 56 -6.19 3.11 6.80
C LEU A 56 -7.15 3.29 5.63
N ILE A 57 -6.74 4.00 4.57
CA ILE A 57 -7.55 4.17 3.35
C ILE A 57 -7.89 2.82 2.75
N ARG A 58 -6.89 1.93 2.58
CA ARG A 58 -7.11 0.58 2.05
C ARG A 58 -8.08 -0.23 2.91
N ARG A 59 -8.00 -0.11 4.24
CA ARG A 59 -8.93 -0.79 5.15
C ARG A 59 -10.35 -0.24 5.02
N LEU A 60 -10.50 1.08 4.95
CA LEU A 60 -11.80 1.73 4.76
C LEU A 60 -12.45 1.32 3.43
N THR A 61 -11.69 1.30 2.33
CA THR A 61 -12.21 0.89 1.02
C THR A 61 -12.48 -0.61 0.93
N ALA A 62 -11.74 -1.44 1.66
CA ALA A 62 -11.99 -2.89 1.74
C ALA A 62 -13.25 -3.24 2.56
N VAL A 63 -13.53 -2.48 3.62
CA VAL A 63 -14.62 -2.79 4.58
C VAL A 63 -15.92 -2.07 4.24
N ALA A 64 -15.85 -0.83 3.75
CA ALA A 64 -17.03 0.02 3.51
C ALA A 64 -17.23 0.25 2.00
N PRO A 65 -18.33 -0.26 1.41
CA PRO A 65 -18.59 -0.09 -0.02
C PRO A 65 -18.77 1.39 -0.41
N GLY A 66 -19.29 2.22 0.50
CA GLY A 66 -19.41 3.67 0.27
C GLY A 66 -18.07 4.40 0.15
N ALA A 67 -16.98 3.86 0.70
CA ALA A 67 -15.63 4.40 0.49
C ALA A 67 -15.00 3.86 -0.81
N ARG A 68 -15.39 2.66 -1.24
CA ARG A 68 -14.92 2.05 -2.49
C ARG A 68 -15.36 2.85 -3.73
N THR A 69 -16.53 3.49 -3.70
CA THR A 69 -17.01 4.35 -4.80
C THR A 69 -16.05 5.51 -5.12
N LEU A 70 -15.17 5.90 -4.18
CA LEU A 70 -14.16 6.94 -4.40
C LEU A 70 -13.05 6.51 -5.37
N LEU A 71 -12.82 5.21 -5.50
CA LEU A 71 -11.84 4.62 -6.43
C LEU A 71 -12.46 4.41 -7.82
N GLU A 72 -13.76 4.13 -7.85
CA GLU A 72 -14.55 3.82 -9.04
C GLU A 72 -15.32 5.05 -9.55
N ALA A 73 -14.84 6.26 -9.23
CA ALA A 73 -15.53 7.50 -9.57
C ALA A 73 -15.60 7.70 -11.09
N GLU A 74 -16.59 7.08 -11.72
CA GLU A 74 -17.15 7.45 -13.00
C GLU A 74 -17.77 8.83 -12.80
N ALA A 75 -17.38 9.81 -13.62
CA ALA A 75 -18.01 11.12 -13.67
C ALA A 75 -19.42 10.98 -14.28
N SER A 76 -20.28 10.17 -13.68
CA SER A 76 -21.67 10.06 -14.09
C SER A 76 -22.36 11.32 -13.60
N PRO A 77 -22.97 12.13 -14.49
CA PRO A 77 -23.82 13.22 -14.06
C PRO A 77 -24.96 12.61 -13.27
N ALA A 78 -24.90 12.72 -11.93
CA ALA A 78 -25.97 12.24 -11.08
C ALA A 78 -27.27 12.90 -11.56
N PRO A 79 -28.35 12.12 -11.82
CA PRO A 79 -29.63 12.69 -12.21
C PRO A 79 -30.04 13.72 -11.17
N ASP A 80 -30.68 14.81 -11.61
CA ASP A 80 -31.00 15.99 -10.80
C ASP A 80 -31.87 15.68 -9.57
N ASP A 81 -32.42 14.47 -9.50
CA ASP A 81 -33.32 13.98 -8.45
C ASP A 81 -32.65 13.35 -7.22
N VAL A 82 -31.31 13.22 -7.17
CA VAL A 82 -30.63 12.68 -5.97
C VAL A 82 -30.27 13.81 -4.99
N PRO A 83 -30.89 13.88 -3.80
CA PRO A 83 -30.59 14.93 -2.83
C PRO A 83 -29.20 14.73 -2.23
N GLY A 84 -28.33 15.74 -2.33
CA GLY A 84 -27.03 15.75 -1.66
C GLY A 84 -26.02 16.75 -2.23
N PRO A 85 -24.94 17.05 -1.49
CA PRO A 85 -23.85 17.89 -1.98
C PRO A 85 -23.17 17.25 -3.20
N ARG A 86 -23.17 17.98 -4.33
CA ARG A 86 -22.59 17.54 -5.61
C ARG A 86 -21.07 17.73 -5.71
N HIS A 87 -20.49 18.50 -4.78
CA HIS A 87 -19.06 18.77 -4.71
C HIS A 87 -18.53 18.44 -3.31
N TYR A 88 -17.27 18.05 -3.25
CA TYR A 88 -16.60 17.81 -1.99
C TYR A 88 -16.20 19.13 -1.33
N ASN A 89 -16.61 19.34 -0.09
CA ASN A 89 -16.22 20.47 0.74
C ASN A 89 -15.41 19.99 1.96
N PRO A 90 -14.08 20.21 2.00
CA PRO A 90 -13.23 19.76 3.10
C PRO A 90 -13.51 20.50 4.42
N PHE A 91 -14.03 21.73 4.37
CA PHE A 91 -14.28 22.56 5.56
C PHE A 91 -15.61 22.27 6.24
N ALA A 92 -16.44 21.38 5.68
CA ALA A 92 -17.70 20.98 6.29
C ALA A 92 -17.43 20.29 7.65
N THR A 93 -18.12 20.75 8.70
CA THR A 93 -17.99 20.18 10.05
C THR A 93 -18.55 18.74 10.10
N SER A 94 -19.69 18.51 9.45
CA SER A 94 -20.32 17.20 9.37
C SER A 94 -19.82 16.39 8.17
N ALA A 95 -19.47 15.13 8.42
CA ALA A 95 -19.09 14.17 7.37
C ALA A 95 -20.21 13.93 6.35
N ALA A 96 -21.48 14.05 6.76
CA ALA A 96 -22.62 13.89 5.86
C ALA A 96 -22.76 15.03 4.85
N GLN A 97 -22.38 16.25 5.25
CA GLN A 97 -22.46 17.46 4.41
C GLN A 97 -21.22 17.67 3.54
N CYS A 98 -20.18 16.84 3.73
CA CYS A 98 -18.88 16.99 3.09
C CYS A 98 -18.88 16.59 1.61
N GLY A 99 -19.88 15.84 1.12
CA GLY A 99 -19.98 15.48 -0.30
C GLY A 99 -18.87 14.56 -0.82
N ALA A 100 -18.21 13.81 0.06
CA ALA A 100 -17.06 12.98 -0.30
C ALA A 100 -17.34 11.94 -1.39
N ARG A 101 -18.56 11.37 -1.42
CA ARG A 101 -18.95 10.36 -2.42
C ARG A 101 -18.98 10.90 -3.85
N ALA A 102 -19.11 12.21 -4.03
CA ALA A 102 -19.07 12.87 -5.34
C ALA A 102 -17.63 13.20 -5.80
N ALA A 103 -16.62 12.97 -4.95
CA ALA A 103 -15.21 13.18 -5.29
C ALA A 103 -14.47 11.88 -5.56
N ALA A 104 -13.45 11.96 -6.41
CA ALA A 104 -12.49 10.88 -6.63
C ALA A 104 -11.25 11.02 -5.73
N LEU A 105 -10.57 9.91 -5.44
CA LEU A 105 -9.31 9.88 -4.68
C LEU A 105 -8.07 10.21 -5.54
N TYR A 106 -8.02 11.43 -6.08
CA TYR A 106 -6.87 11.88 -6.89
C TYR A 106 -5.57 12.00 -6.10
N GLU A 107 -5.61 12.07 -4.77
CA GLU A 107 -4.43 12.12 -3.90
C GLU A 107 -3.58 10.85 -3.98
N LEU A 108 -4.15 9.72 -4.40
CA LEU A 108 -3.39 8.50 -4.61
C LEU A 108 -2.41 8.62 -5.80
N VAL A 109 -2.69 9.49 -6.77
CA VAL A 109 -1.83 9.69 -7.96
C VAL A 109 -0.44 10.23 -7.59
N PRO A 110 -0.30 11.34 -6.85
CA PRO A 110 1.01 11.82 -6.39
C PRO A 110 1.66 10.84 -5.39
N LEU A 111 0.90 10.13 -4.56
CA LEU A 111 1.45 9.12 -3.62
C LEU A 111 2.08 7.92 -4.35
N ARG A 112 1.55 7.52 -5.52
CA ARG A 112 2.18 6.51 -6.40
C ARG A 112 3.54 6.95 -6.95
N ARG A 113 3.83 8.25 -6.95
CA ARG A 113 5.11 8.83 -7.41
C ARG A 113 5.99 9.32 -6.25
N HIS A 114 5.62 9.05 -5.01
CA HIS A 114 6.34 9.45 -3.79
C HIS A 114 7.79 8.95 -3.78
N TYR A 115 8.72 9.66 -3.14
CA TYR A 115 10.15 9.28 -3.14
C TYR A 115 10.41 7.95 -2.41
N HIS A 116 9.64 7.67 -1.35
CA HIS A 116 9.78 6.45 -0.56
C HIS A 116 9.22 5.22 -1.30
N PRO A 117 10.02 4.16 -1.56
CA PRO A 117 9.60 3.02 -2.38
C PRO A 117 8.43 2.24 -1.77
N HIS A 118 8.39 2.11 -0.45
CA HIS A 118 7.27 1.43 0.21
C HIS A 118 5.96 2.22 0.15
N VAL A 119 6.02 3.56 0.14
CA VAL A 119 4.82 4.40 -0.04
C VAL A 119 4.26 4.18 -1.43
N ARG A 120 5.12 4.19 -2.47
CA ARG A 120 4.69 3.89 -3.85
C ARG A 120 4.03 2.53 -3.97
N ALA A 121 4.68 1.48 -3.45
CA ALA A 121 4.17 0.11 -3.52
C ALA A 121 2.81 -0.02 -2.80
N THR A 122 2.68 0.62 -1.63
CA THR A 122 1.44 0.61 -0.84
C THR A 122 0.34 1.41 -1.52
N ALA A 123 0.64 2.56 -2.12
CA ALA A 123 -0.33 3.37 -2.87
C ALA A 123 -0.84 2.62 -4.12
N ILE A 124 0.04 1.95 -4.85
CA ILE A 124 -0.34 1.09 -5.98
C ILE A 124 -1.25 -0.05 -5.51
N ALA A 125 -0.89 -0.71 -4.41
CA ALA A 125 -1.72 -1.76 -3.82
C ALA A 125 -3.03 -1.23 -3.22
N ALA A 126 -3.13 0.03 -2.79
CA ALA A 126 -4.39 0.62 -2.34
C ALA A 126 -5.35 0.85 -3.51
N THR A 127 -4.83 1.16 -4.71
CA THR A 127 -5.62 1.33 -5.94
C THR A 127 -5.94 0.04 -6.68
N SER A 128 -5.14 -1.01 -6.49
CA SER A 128 -5.32 -2.30 -7.18
C SER A 128 -5.92 -3.33 -6.23
N GLU A 129 -6.86 -4.13 -6.72
CA GLU A 129 -7.33 -5.31 -5.97
C GLU A 129 -6.25 -6.40 -5.86
N THR A 130 -5.16 -6.28 -6.63
CA THR A 130 -4.04 -7.23 -6.59
C THR A 130 -3.04 -6.88 -5.48
N PRO A 131 -2.48 -7.90 -4.78
CA PRO A 131 -1.49 -7.68 -3.73
C PRO A 131 -0.12 -7.35 -4.33
N SER A 132 0.02 -6.14 -4.90
CA SER A 132 1.30 -5.64 -5.43
C SER A 132 2.24 -5.13 -4.33
N ALA A 133 1.73 -4.85 -3.13
CA ALA A 133 2.56 -4.41 -2.02
C ALA A 133 3.32 -5.60 -1.40
N PRO A 134 4.52 -5.37 -0.83
CA PRO A 134 5.21 -6.40 -0.07
C PRO A 134 4.28 -6.89 1.04
N SER A 135 3.94 -8.18 0.99
CA SER A 135 2.96 -8.83 1.86
C SER A 135 3.28 -8.70 3.36
N ALA A 136 4.52 -8.35 3.70
CA ALA A 136 4.93 -8.01 5.06
C ALA A 136 4.35 -6.67 5.55
N LEU A 137 4.24 -5.65 4.68
CA LEU A 137 3.70 -4.35 5.07
C LEU A 137 2.20 -4.43 5.29
N LEU A 138 1.46 -5.14 4.43
CA LEU A 138 0.01 -5.26 4.57
C LEU A 138 -0.46 -5.96 5.86
N LYS A 139 0.44 -6.64 6.58
CA LYS A 139 0.17 -7.31 7.86
C LYS A 139 0.39 -6.41 9.07
N LEU A 140 1.06 -5.28 8.91
CA LEU A 140 1.33 -4.35 10.00
C LEU A 140 0.12 -3.47 10.26
N SER A 141 -0.11 -3.12 11.53
CA SER A 141 -1.08 -2.08 11.89
C SER A 141 -0.61 -0.71 11.42
N ALA A 142 -1.54 0.24 11.30
CA ALA A 142 -1.21 1.60 10.88
C ALA A 142 -0.24 2.26 11.88
N VAL A 143 -0.42 2.02 13.18
CA VAL A 143 0.51 2.47 14.23
C VAL A 143 1.89 1.84 14.06
N GLN A 144 1.98 0.52 13.83
CA GLN A 144 3.28 -0.15 13.63
C GLN A 144 4.02 0.34 12.38
N MET A 145 3.28 0.71 11.32
CA MET A 145 3.90 1.32 10.14
C MET A 145 4.50 2.70 10.45
N LEU A 146 3.81 3.49 11.26
CA LEU A 146 4.30 4.81 11.67
C LEU A 146 5.62 4.68 12.45
N GLU A 147 5.67 3.76 13.42
CA GLU A 147 6.86 3.51 14.24
C GLU A 147 8.05 2.98 13.45
N ARG A 148 7.80 2.00 12.56
CA ARG A 148 8.86 1.33 11.80
C ARG A 148 9.52 2.25 10.78
N TYR A 149 8.79 3.25 10.28
CA TYR A 149 9.25 4.17 9.26
C TYR A 149 9.40 5.60 9.79
N ASP A 150 9.66 5.72 11.09
CA ASP A 150 10.02 7.00 11.70
C ASP A 150 11.40 7.45 11.19
N GLY A 151 11.46 8.68 10.70
CA GLY A 151 12.67 9.25 10.11
C GLY A 151 13.74 9.58 11.14
N GLU A 152 13.35 9.85 12.40
CA GLU A 152 14.29 10.22 13.46
C GLU A 152 15.16 9.04 13.91
N ALA A 153 14.62 7.82 13.84
CA ALA A 153 15.32 6.60 14.23
C ALA A 153 16.26 6.05 13.15
N LEU A 154 16.19 6.57 11.92
CA LEU A 154 16.92 6.03 10.77
C LEU A 154 18.22 6.81 10.52
N ALA A 155 19.32 6.34 11.12
CA ALA A 155 20.65 6.84 10.80
C ALA A 155 21.07 6.37 9.39
N PHE A 156 21.24 7.32 8.47
CA PHE A 156 21.79 7.03 7.14
C PHE A 156 23.29 6.76 7.23
N VAL A 157 23.66 5.48 7.27
CA VAL A 157 25.06 5.03 7.16
C VAL A 157 25.20 4.32 5.82
N PRO A 158 25.45 5.06 4.72
CA PRO A 158 25.64 4.42 3.43
C PRO A 158 26.90 3.56 3.49
N ALA A 159 26.84 2.38 2.88
CA ALA A 159 28.04 1.62 2.61
C ALA A 159 28.89 2.42 1.61
N VAL A 160 29.82 3.24 2.12
CA VAL A 160 30.83 3.87 1.30
C VAL A 160 31.68 2.72 0.76
N GLN A 161 31.64 2.50 -0.55
CA GLN A 161 32.61 1.63 -1.18
C GLN A 161 33.98 2.28 -1.01
N THR A 162 34.69 1.92 0.06
CA THR A 162 36.10 2.26 0.19
C THR A 162 36.81 1.60 -0.99
N ALA A 163 37.63 2.37 -1.70
CA ALA A 163 38.45 1.83 -2.79
C ALA A 163 39.11 0.52 -2.33
N PRO A 164 39.20 -0.51 -3.19
CA PRO A 164 39.91 -1.73 -2.85
C PRO A 164 41.30 -1.34 -2.34
N ALA A 165 41.68 -1.86 -1.17
CA ALA A 165 42.96 -1.56 -0.57
C ALA A 165 44.08 -1.73 -1.62
N PRO A 166 45.06 -0.82 -1.70
CA PRO A 166 46.14 -0.92 -2.68
C PRO A 166 46.91 -2.22 -2.41
N GLY A 167 46.59 -3.29 -3.16
CA GLY A 167 47.19 -4.61 -2.98
C GLY A 167 46.34 -5.81 -3.43
N SER A 168 45.00 -5.72 -3.44
CA SER A 168 44.19 -6.86 -3.92
C SER A 168 44.01 -6.81 -5.44
N ARG A 169 45.04 -7.28 -6.16
CA ARG A 169 44.98 -7.55 -7.60
C ARG A 169 43.82 -8.54 -7.85
N PRO A 170 42.80 -8.23 -8.68
CA PRO A 170 41.80 -9.23 -9.03
C PRO A 170 42.52 -10.36 -9.77
N ALA A 171 42.44 -11.58 -9.22
CA ALA A 171 42.96 -12.77 -9.87
C ALA A 171 42.30 -12.84 -11.27
N SER A 172 43.15 -12.81 -12.29
CA SER A 172 42.78 -12.82 -13.69
C SER A 172 41.77 -13.91 -13.99
N ALA A 173 40.59 -13.52 -14.48
CA ALA A 173 39.67 -14.42 -15.14
C ALA A 173 40.34 -14.94 -16.42
N THR A 174 40.77 -16.20 -16.42
CA THR A 174 41.13 -16.94 -17.63
C THR A 174 39.85 -17.42 -18.31
N PRO A 175 39.59 -17.05 -19.58
CA PRO A 175 38.57 -17.71 -20.38
C PRO A 175 39.18 -18.99 -20.94
N THR A 176 38.66 -20.16 -20.57
CA THR A 176 39.00 -21.41 -21.27
C THR A 176 37.73 -22.20 -21.54
N SER A 177 37.23 -22.00 -22.75
CA SER A 177 36.43 -22.95 -23.50
C SER A 177 37.17 -24.28 -23.63
N ALA A 178 36.57 -25.39 -23.18
CA ALA A 178 36.71 -26.70 -23.82
C ALA A 178 35.73 -27.71 -23.22
N LEU A 179 34.86 -28.22 -24.09
CA LEU A 179 34.11 -29.46 -23.94
C LEU A 179 34.95 -30.57 -23.29
N LYS A 180 34.40 -31.26 -22.30
CA LYS A 180 34.58 -32.70 -22.13
C LYS A 180 33.30 -33.30 -21.55
N GLY A 181 32.69 -34.18 -22.34
CA GLY A 181 31.45 -34.86 -22.01
C GLY A 181 31.60 -35.88 -20.90
N SER A 182 30.50 -36.14 -20.21
CA SER A 182 30.30 -37.38 -19.47
C SER A 182 28.81 -37.74 -19.55
N GLU A 183 28.54 -38.74 -20.38
CA GLU A 183 27.23 -39.34 -20.62
C GLU A 183 26.64 -39.91 -19.32
N LYS A 184 25.49 -39.40 -18.87
CA LYS A 184 24.65 -40.08 -17.88
C LYS A 184 23.53 -40.83 -18.60
N LYS A 185 23.69 -42.15 -18.67
CA LYS A 185 22.73 -43.13 -19.17
C LYS A 185 21.34 -42.89 -18.55
N ARG A 186 20.39 -42.50 -19.41
CA ARG A 186 18.94 -42.60 -19.17
C ARG A 186 18.57 -44.07 -19.02
N THR A 187 18.16 -44.49 -17.82
CA THR A 187 17.45 -45.77 -17.63
C THR A 187 15.96 -45.45 -17.50
N LEU A 188 15.26 -45.61 -18.62
CA LEU A 188 13.82 -45.50 -18.75
C LEU A 188 13.18 -46.79 -18.18
N LYS A 189 12.72 -46.78 -16.93
CA LYS A 189 11.86 -47.86 -16.40
C LYS A 189 10.47 -47.71 -17.02
N LYS A 190 10.17 -48.56 -18.00
CA LYS A 190 8.81 -48.79 -18.52
C LYS A 190 7.92 -49.35 -17.39
N SER A 191 7.00 -48.52 -16.90
CA SER A 191 5.84 -48.96 -16.14
C SER A 191 4.87 -49.65 -17.12
N LYS A 192 4.65 -50.95 -16.91
CA LYS A 192 3.74 -51.79 -17.70
C LYS A 192 2.32 -51.59 -17.17
N GLN A 193 1.51 -50.95 -18.00
CA GLN A 193 0.07 -50.81 -17.86
C GLN A 193 -0.57 -52.22 -17.83
N LYS A 194 -1.30 -52.56 -16.77
CA LYS A 194 -2.08 -53.79 -16.66
C LYS A 194 -3.50 -53.42 -16.24
N VAL A 195 -4.41 -53.44 -17.22
CA VAL A 195 -5.88 -53.45 -17.04
C VAL A 195 -6.32 -54.87 -17.37
N PRO A 196 -7.12 -55.56 -16.52
CA PRO A 196 -8.50 -55.92 -16.90
C PRO A 196 -9.42 -56.24 -15.68
N PRO A 197 -10.65 -56.78 -15.86
CA PRO A 197 -11.67 -56.54 -16.90
C PRO A 197 -13.03 -56.12 -16.31
N LEU A 198 -13.93 -55.71 -17.22
CA LEU A 198 -15.37 -55.50 -17.02
C LEU A 198 -16.10 -56.76 -16.54
N ASN A 199 -17.00 -56.56 -15.57
CA ASN A 199 -18.37 -57.08 -15.53
C ASN A 199 -19.25 -56.06 -14.84
#